data_AF-A0A176S3D7-F1
#
_entry.id   AF-A0A176S3D7-F1
#
_cell.length_a   1.000
_cell.length_b   1.000
_cell.length_c   1.000
_cell.angle_alpha   90.00
_cell.angle_beta   90.00
_cell.angle_gamma   90.00
#
_symmetry.space_group_name_H-M   'P 1'
#
loop_
_entity.id
_entity.type
_entity.pdbx_description
1 polymer ?
#
loop_
_entity_poly.entity_id
_entity_poly.type
_entity_poly.pdbx_seq_one_letter_code
_entity_poly.pdbx_strand_id
1 'polypeptide(L)'
;MSDSPLENLPHDSPLQTVKLSLDDTIQFRCHKDIACFNECCKRIDITLTPYDILRLKKRLGLTSNEFLAQYTLPYEMDGHGMPGVKIKTADDNPACPFLSEEGCSVYEDRPTVCRYYALGLMSMQKFYGDSLAYDRLIVSPGVDFKWDAIDGYDASVIDKMPHAWKAGPQTVILRKQLEAMKDGGTVIIAPPAKPFRCPPGPYERASQIAHYLKHHKPKSKVLILDANQAFSKQALFIQGWEKLYGYGTDKSLIEWIPLEEGGEVVSVDADEMTVYAGEFEDEHTADVQERR
;
A
#
# COMPACT_ATOMS: atom_id res chain seq x y z
N MET A 1 8.22 -14.11 30.09
CA MET A 1 9.16 -14.18 28.96
C MET A 1 8.56 -13.32 27.88
N SER A 2 9.31 -12.34 27.37
CA SER A 2 8.72 -11.26 26.57
C SER A 2 8.49 -11.73 25.13
N ASP A 3 7.27 -11.62 24.60
CA ASP A 3 6.92 -11.97 23.22
C ASP A 3 7.46 -10.95 22.19
N SER A 4 8.60 -10.32 22.46
CA SER A 4 9.16 -9.32 21.57
C SER A 4 9.90 -10.01 20.42
N PRO A 5 9.45 -9.88 19.15
CA PRO A 5 10.15 -10.43 17.98
C PRO A 5 11.55 -9.80 17.76
N LEU A 6 11.98 -8.88 18.63
CA LEU A 6 13.29 -8.25 18.63
C LEU A 6 14.34 -9.04 19.46
N GLU A 7 13.93 -10.02 20.28
CA GLU A 7 14.87 -10.80 21.10
C GLU A 7 15.76 -11.74 20.27
N ASN A 8 15.38 -12.06 19.02
CA ASN A 8 16.12 -12.97 18.13
C ASN A 8 16.76 -12.25 16.93
N LEU A 9 17.18 -10.99 17.08
CA LEU A 9 17.96 -10.31 16.04
C LEU A 9 19.39 -10.88 15.99
N PRO A 10 19.92 -11.23 14.81
CA PRO A 10 21.28 -11.76 14.70
C PRO A 10 22.31 -10.69 15.08
N HIS A 11 23.18 -11.07 16.03
CA HIS A 11 24.47 -10.54 16.49
C HIS A 11 24.90 -9.08 16.16
N ASP A 12 25.36 -8.39 17.21
CA ASP A 12 26.17 -7.15 17.21
C ASP A 12 25.85 -6.13 16.10
N SER A 13 24.64 -5.58 16.17
CA SER A 13 24.33 -4.33 15.49
C SER A 13 24.88 -3.17 16.32
N PRO A 14 25.68 -2.23 15.76
CA PRO A 14 26.05 -0.98 16.44
C PRO A 14 24.83 -0.07 16.70
N LEU A 15 23.65 -0.47 16.19
CA LEU A 15 22.39 0.21 16.33
C LEU A 15 21.57 -0.50 17.40
N GLN A 16 21.40 0.16 18.54
CA GLN A 16 20.42 -0.27 19.54
C GLN A 16 19.01 -0.01 19.01
N THR A 17 18.26 -1.09 18.79
CA THR A 17 16.88 -1.02 18.33
C THR A 17 15.99 -0.55 19.48
N VAL A 18 15.51 0.69 19.41
CA VAL A 18 14.46 1.20 20.30
C VAL A 18 13.13 1.06 19.58
N LYS A 19 12.25 0.20 20.11
CA LYS A 19 10.87 0.07 19.60
C LYS A 19 10.08 1.31 20.00
N LEU A 20 9.65 2.10 19.02
CA LEU A 20 8.70 3.19 19.22
C LEU A 20 7.27 2.66 19.02
N SER A 21 6.38 3.08 19.89
CA SER A 21 4.94 2.84 19.96
C SER A 21 4.17 4.10 19.60
N LEU A 22 2.83 4.04 19.59
CA LEU A 22 1.99 5.20 19.30
C LEU A 22 2.08 6.30 20.38
N ASP A 23 2.50 5.94 21.59
CA ASP A 23 2.63 6.87 22.72
C ASP A 23 4.02 7.54 22.78
N ASP A 24 4.96 7.07 21.96
CA ASP A 24 6.30 7.64 21.90
C ASP A 24 6.31 8.96 21.15
N THR A 25 6.90 9.98 21.77
CA THR A 25 6.98 11.32 21.20
C THR A 25 8.36 11.59 20.62
N ILE A 26 8.41 12.06 19.37
CA ILE A 26 9.63 12.59 18.76
C ILE A 26 9.67 14.10 19.02
N GLN A 27 10.69 14.58 19.72
CA GLN A 27 10.90 16.02 19.91
C GLN A 27 11.68 16.58 18.73
N PHE A 28 10.99 17.27 17.81
CA PHE A 28 11.61 18.04 16.74
C PHE A 28 11.30 19.53 16.95
N ARG A 29 12.34 20.37 17.06
CA ARG A 29 12.22 21.83 17.12
C ARG A 29 13.24 22.48 16.20
N CYS A 30 12.77 23.15 15.15
CA CYS A 30 13.58 24.05 14.35
C CYS A 30 13.45 25.47 14.91
N HIS A 31 14.51 26.01 15.54
CA HIS A 31 14.55 27.36 16.11
C HIS A 31 15.96 27.95 15.98
N LYS A 32 16.09 29.27 16.15
CA LYS A 32 17.32 30.03 15.91
C LYS A 32 18.56 29.58 16.70
N ASP A 33 18.37 28.87 17.81
CA ASP A 33 19.47 28.48 18.71
C ASP A 33 20.05 27.09 18.36
N ILE A 34 19.60 26.43 17.29
CA ILE A 34 20.21 25.18 16.81
C ILE A 34 21.18 25.45 15.65
N ALA A 35 22.24 24.65 15.59
CA ALA A 35 23.32 24.83 14.61
C ALA A 35 22.84 24.75 13.13
N CYS A 36 21.76 24.02 12.85
CA CYS A 36 21.23 23.86 11.50
C CYS A 36 20.06 24.80 11.17
N PHE A 37 19.80 25.83 12.00
CA PHE A 37 18.71 26.77 11.74
C PHE A 37 18.83 27.39 10.35
N ASN A 38 17.73 27.40 9.59
CA ASN A 38 17.63 27.89 8.21
C ASN A 38 18.46 27.17 7.12
N GLU A 39 19.39 26.28 7.47
CA GLU A 39 20.27 25.62 6.49
C GLU A 39 19.49 24.86 5.41
N CYS A 40 18.44 24.11 5.80
CA CYS A 40 17.61 23.36 4.85
C CYS A 40 16.83 24.25 3.88
N CYS A 41 16.63 25.53 4.21
CA CYS A 41 15.90 26.48 3.38
C CYS A 41 16.82 27.26 2.41
N LYS A 42 18.14 27.17 2.56
CA LYS A 42 19.11 27.88 1.70
C LYS A 42 19.29 27.24 0.33
N ARG A 43 18.90 25.98 0.17
CA ARG A 43 18.94 25.27 -1.12
C ARG A 43 17.75 24.31 -1.22
N ILE A 44 16.69 24.74 -1.89
CA ILE A 44 15.43 24.00 -1.95
C ILE A 44 15.14 23.43 -3.34
N ASP A 45 14.41 22.32 -3.35
CA ASP A 45 13.67 21.83 -4.52
C ASP A 45 12.31 21.29 -4.04
N ILE A 46 11.41 22.21 -3.68
CA ILE A 46 10.15 21.89 -2.98
C ILE A 46 9.01 21.77 -3.99
N THR A 47 8.51 20.55 -4.16
CA THR A 47 7.29 20.28 -4.92
C THR A 47 6.05 20.66 -4.12
N LEU A 48 4.99 21.06 -4.81
CA LEU A 48 3.75 21.53 -4.21
C LEU A 48 2.57 20.66 -4.62
N THR A 49 1.80 20.22 -3.63
CA THR A 49 0.47 19.65 -3.87
C THR A 49 -0.57 20.77 -4.06
N PRO A 50 -1.76 20.48 -4.64
CA PRO A 50 -2.86 21.44 -4.69
C PRO A 50 -3.21 22.01 -3.30
N TYR A 51 -3.12 21.19 -2.25
CA TYR A 51 -3.39 21.63 -0.88
C TYR A 51 -2.33 22.62 -0.36
N ASP A 52 -1.05 22.41 -0.69
CA ASP A 52 0.02 23.35 -0.33
C ASP A 52 -0.18 24.71 -0.99
N ILE A 53 -0.57 24.72 -2.27
CA ILE A 53 -0.89 25.95 -3.01
C ILE A 53 -2.05 26.70 -2.34
N LEU A 54 -3.13 25.98 -1.97
CA LEU A 54 -4.29 26.57 -1.31
C LEU A 54 -3.93 27.21 0.05
N ARG A 55 -3.06 26.56 0.82
CA ARG A 55 -2.61 27.09 2.13
C ARG A 55 -1.73 28.32 1.96
N LEU A 56 -0.72 28.25 1.09
CA LEU A 56 0.23 29.34 0.88
C LEU A 56 -0.44 30.57 0.29
N LYS A 57 -1.31 30.42 -0.72
CA LYS A 57 -2.03 31.58 -1.29
C LYS A 57 -2.89 32.28 -0.22
N LYS A 58 -3.54 31.50 0.67
CA LYS A 58 -4.39 32.05 1.74
C LYS A 58 -3.55 32.79 2.76
N ARG A 59 -2.39 32.22 3.14
CA ARG A 59 -1.42 32.85 4.04
C ARG A 59 -0.89 34.17 3.49
N LEU A 60 -0.66 34.25 2.19
CA LEU A 60 -0.11 35.42 1.52
C LEU A 60 -1.18 36.43 1.06
N GLY A 61 -2.47 36.11 1.23
CA GLY A 61 -3.57 36.97 0.78
C GLY A 61 -3.68 37.08 -0.75
N LEU A 62 -3.23 36.06 -1.48
CA LEU A 62 -3.18 36.03 -2.95
C LEU A 62 -4.28 35.14 -3.54
N THR A 63 -4.67 35.44 -4.78
CA THR A 63 -5.41 34.51 -5.62
C THR A 63 -4.51 33.34 -6.05
N SER A 64 -5.12 32.24 -6.53
CA SER A 64 -4.34 31.11 -7.04
C SER A 64 -3.43 31.51 -8.20
N ASN A 65 -3.92 32.36 -9.10
CA ASN A 65 -3.16 32.78 -10.30
C ASN A 65 -1.96 33.64 -9.92
N GLU A 66 -2.13 34.58 -8.99
CA GLU A 66 -1.02 35.42 -8.50
C GLU A 66 0.04 34.57 -7.80
N PHE A 67 -0.38 33.64 -6.92
CA PHE A 67 0.55 32.74 -6.24
C PHE A 67 1.34 31.89 -7.23
N LEU A 68 0.66 31.25 -8.18
CA LEU A 68 1.30 30.40 -9.19
C LEU A 68 2.30 31.19 -10.04
N ALA A 69 1.92 32.38 -10.49
CA ALA A 69 2.77 33.21 -11.34
C ALA A 69 4.02 33.74 -10.60
N GLN A 70 3.86 34.11 -9.33
CA GLN A 70 4.94 34.75 -8.55
C GLN A 70 5.88 33.74 -7.91
N TYR A 71 5.34 32.65 -7.35
CA TYR A 71 6.08 31.77 -6.43
C TYR A 71 6.31 30.36 -6.95
N THR A 72 5.90 30.03 -8.18
CA THR A 72 6.02 28.65 -8.69
C THR A 72 6.60 28.56 -10.09
N LEU A 73 7.11 27.37 -10.41
CA LEU A 73 7.54 26.97 -11.75
C LEU A 73 6.98 25.57 -12.06
N PRO A 74 6.61 25.29 -13.32
CA PRO A 74 6.24 23.95 -13.74
C PRO A 74 7.47 23.04 -13.82
N TYR A 75 7.29 21.74 -13.61
CA TYR A 75 8.31 20.71 -13.84
C TYR A 75 7.67 19.40 -14.30
N GLU A 76 8.46 18.50 -14.89
CA GLU A 76 8.02 17.13 -15.18
C GLU A 76 8.21 16.26 -13.94
N MET A 77 7.10 15.75 -13.41
CA MET A 77 7.07 15.01 -12.15
C MET A 77 7.54 13.56 -12.31
N ASP A 78 7.38 12.98 -13.49
CA ASP A 78 7.74 11.61 -13.81
C ASP A 78 8.26 11.46 -15.24
N GLY A 79 8.74 10.27 -15.57
CA GLY A 79 9.26 9.94 -16.91
C GLY A 79 8.19 9.89 -18.02
N HIS A 80 6.92 10.16 -17.69
CA HIS A 80 5.82 10.26 -18.64
C HIS A 80 5.44 11.73 -18.92
N GLY A 81 6.16 12.69 -18.35
CA GLY A 81 5.92 14.12 -18.56
C GLY A 81 4.72 14.66 -17.78
N MET A 82 4.31 14.00 -16.69
CA MET A 82 3.21 14.50 -15.86
C MET A 82 3.55 15.90 -15.31
N PRO A 83 2.72 16.93 -15.53
CA PRO A 83 3.02 18.29 -15.07
C PRO A 83 2.91 18.38 -13.54
N GLY A 84 3.97 18.85 -12.91
CA GLY A 84 4.02 19.21 -11.50
C GLY A 84 4.27 20.71 -11.30
N VAL A 85 4.05 21.19 -10.08
CA VAL A 85 4.32 22.56 -9.66
C VAL A 85 5.31 22.54 -8.49
N LYS A 86 6.34 23.37 -8.54
CA LYS A 86 7.31 23.52 -7.45
C LYS A 86 7.56 24.98 -7.09
N ILE A 87 8.10 25.23 -5.90
CA ILE A 87 8.50 26.57 -5.47
C ILE A 87 9.58 27.11 -6.42
N LYS A 88 9.36 28.34 -6.87
CA LYS A 88 10.32 29.12 -7.64
C LYS A 88 11.41 29.66 -6.71
N THR A 89 12.66 29.36 -7.02
CA THR A 89 13.84 30.03 -6.48
C THR A 89 14.32 31.09 -7.48
N ALA A 90 15.20 32.01 -7.05
CA ALA A 90 15.86 32.91 -7.99
C ALA A 90 16.97 32.16 -8.74
N ASP A 91 17.31 32.63 -9.95
CA ASP A 91 18.25 31.94 -10.84
C ASP A 91 19.66 31.82 -10.24
N ASP A 92 20.06 32.79 -9.41
CA ASP A 92 21.35 32.89 -8.72
C ASP A 92 21.28 32.58 -7.22
N ASN A 93 20.07 32.34 -6.69
CA ASN A 93 19.86 32.06 -5.28
C ASN A 93 18.88 30.88 -5.08
N PRO A 94 19.39 29.69 -4.72
CA PRO A 94 18.56 28.51 -4.51
C PRO A 94 17.79 28.52 -3.19
N ALA A 95 17.84 29.62 -2.43
CA ALA A 95 17.10 29.76 -1.19
C ALA A 95 15.59 29.87 -1.41
N CYS A 96 14.84 29.40 -0.41
CA CYS A 96 13.41 29.55 -0.36
C CYS A 96 13.01 31.03 -0.36
N PRO A 97 12.05 31.47 -1.19
CA PRO A 97 11.60 32.87 -1.22
C PRO A 97 10.92 33.31 0.08
N PHE A 98 10.53 32.38 0.95
CA PHE A 98 9.92 32.66 2.24
C PHE A 98 10.93 32.69 3.40
N LEU A 99 12.22 32.47 3.11
CA LEU A 99 13.29 32.47 4.10
C LEU A 99 13.67 33.90 4.49
N SER A 100 13.80 34.13 5.80
CA SER A 100 14.35 35.34 6.40
C SER A 100 15.36 34.99 7.48
N GLU A 101 16.08 35.97 8.00
CA GLU A 101 16.99 35.78 9.15
C GLU A 101 16.23 35.26 10.38
N GLU A 102 14.98 35.70 10.58
CA GLU A 102 14.08 35.25 11.65
C GLU A 102 13.44 33.87 11.39
N GLY A 103 13.69 33.27 10.22
CA GLY A 103 13.18 31.96 9.83
C GLY A 103 12.17 32.01 8.69
N CYS A 104 11.33 30.99 8.59
CA CYS A 104 10.34 30.85 7.52
C CYS A 104 9.11 31.73 7.80
N SER A 105 8.87 32.73 6.94
CA SER A 105 7.72 33.65 7.04
C SER A 105 6.35 32.96 6.94
N VAL A 106 6.32 31.75 6.35
CA VAL A 106 5.12 30.92 6.19
C VAL A 106 5.16 29.65 7.05
N TYR A 107 5.93 29.62 8.16
CA TYR A 107 6.20 28.40 8.93
C TYR A 107 4.96 27.54 9.25
N GLU A 108 3.87 28.15 9.73
CA GLU A 108 2.62 27.45 10.07
C GLU A 108 1.89 26.85 8.86
N ASP A 109 2.09 27.45 7.69
CA ASP A 109 1.48 27.08 6.41
C ASP A 109 2.47 26.48 5.41
N ARG A 110 3.64 26.07 5.91
CA ARG A 110 4.71 25.50 5.09
C ARG A 110 4.23 24.27 4.30
N PRO A 111 4.76 24.03 3.09
CA PRO A 111 4.40 22.87 2.28
C PRO A 111 4.55 21.54 3.01
N THR A 112 3.82 20.54 2.53
CA THR A 112 3.83 19.16 3.00
C THR A 112 5.25 18.62 3.11
N VAL A 113 6.07 18.78 2.06
CA VAL A 113 7.50 18.41 2.06
C VAL A 113 8.26 19.04 3.23
N CYS A 114 8.02 20.32 3.53
CA CYS A 114 8.68 21.03 4.62
C CYS A 114 8.17 20.62 6.02
N ARG A 115 6.90 20.19 6.14
CA ARG A 115 6.34 19.67 7.40
C ARG A 115 6.89 18.29 7.73
N TYR A 116 7.06 17.45 6.71
CA TYR A 116 7.59 16.09 6.83
C TYR A 116 9.13 16.01 6.78
N TYR A 117 9.83 17.13 6.53
CA TYR A 117 11.29 17.16 6.40
C TYR A 117 12.02 16.49 7.57
N ALA A 118 11.57 16.75 8.80
CA ALA A 118 12.14 16.16 10.02
C ALA A 118 12.05 14.64 10.08
N LEU A 119 11.07 14.06 9.40
CA LEU A 119 10.82 12.62 9.38
C LEU A 119 11.53 11.93 8.22
N GLY A 120 12.07 12.69 7.26
CA GLY A 120 12.76 12.17 6.07
C GLY A 120 11.87 11.21 5.27
N LEU A 121 11.26 11.66 4.18
CA LEU A 121 10.59 10.72 3.26
C LEU A 121 11.65 9.99 2.42
N MET A 122 12.29 8.97 3.01
CA MET A 122 13.37 8.19 2.39
C MET A 122 12.95 7.50 1.08
N SER A 123 11.65 7.28 0.88
CA SER A 123 11.13 6.68 -0.37
C SER A 123 11.29 7.58 -1.61
N MET A 124 11.67 8.85 -1.44
CA MET A 124 11.75 9.83 -2.54
C MET A 124 13.16 10.36 -2.81
N GLN A 125 14.19 9.96 -2.05
CA GLN A 125 15.58 10.33 -2.34
C GLN A 125 16.27 9.26 -3.19
N LYS A 126 16.68 9.62 -4.41
CA LYS A 126 17.69 8.87 -5.15
C LYS A 126 19.03 9.02 -4.41
N PHE A 127 19.42 7.99 -3.67
CA PHE A 127 20.74 7.91 -3.08
C PHE A 127 21.73 7.37 -4.11
N TYR A 128 22.86 8.06 -4.30
CA TYR A 128 23.90 7.72 -5.29
C TYR A 128 25.22 7.27 -4.63
N GLY A 129 25.19 6.85 -3.35
CA GLY A 129 26.35 6.34 -2.62
C GLY A 129 26.09 4.97 -1.99
N ASP A 130 27.11 4.38 -1.36
CA ASP A 130 27.02 3.03 -0.77
C ASP A 130 26.52 3.00 0.68
N SER A 131 26.57 4.13 1.41
CA SER A 131 26.12 4.20 2.80
C SER A 131 25.59 5.58 3.20
N LEU A 132 24.54 5.61 4.01
CA LEU A 132 23.94 6.83 4.57
C LEU A 132 23.98 6.74 6.10
N ALA A 133 24.65 7.70 6.74
CA ALA A 133 24.61 7.83 8.19
C ALA A 133 23.28 8.42 8.65
N TYR A 134 22.75 7.92 9.76
CA TYR A 134 21.53 8.43 10.39
C TYR A 134 21.67 8.38 11.91
N ASP A 135 21.05 9.34 12.61
CA ASP A 135 20.94 9.27 14.07
C ASP A 135 19.83 8.29 14.51
N ARG A 136 18.73 8.23 13.74
CA ARG A 136 17.61 7.29 13.94
C ARG A 136 17.04 6.86 12.58
N LEU A 137 16.68 5.60 12.45
CA LEU A 137 16.09 5.03 11.23
C LEU A 137 14.70 4.48 11.55
N ILE A 138 13.70 4.93 10.79
CA ILE A 138 12.34 4.39 10.83
C ILE A 138 12.20 3.45 9.63
N VAL A 139 12.03 2.16 9.89
CA VAL A 139 11.88 1.13 8.87
C VAL A 139 10.40 0.72 8.79
N SER A 140 9.74 1.04 7.67
CA SER A 140 8.34 0.65 7.41
C SER A 140 8.15 0.12 5.98
N PRO A 141 8.83 -0.98 5.59
CA PRO A 141 8.83 -1.51 4.22
C PRO A 141 7.52 -2.24 3.86
N GLY A 142 6.63 -2.46 4.84
CA GLY A 142 5.40 -3.22 4.64
C GLY A 142 5.63 -4.73 4.66
N VAL A 143 5.05 -5.44 3.70
CA VAL A 143 5.14 -6.90 3.59
C VAL A 143 5.77 -7.27 2.26
N ASP A 144 6.39 -8.44 2.22
CA ASP A 144 6.75 -9.11 0.98
C ASP A 144 6.15 -10.51 0.92
N PHE A 145 6.23 -11.13 -0.25
CA PHE A 145 5.65 -12.45 -0.52
C PHE A 145 6.68 -13.57 -0.34
N LYS A 146 6.21 -14.73 0.13
CA LYS A 146 6.99 -15.96 0.18
C LYS A 146 6.78 -16.71 -1.14
N TRP A 147 7.59 -16.41 -2.14
CA TRP A 147 7.44 -16.93 -3.52
C TRP A 147 7.72 -18.43 -3.66
N ASP A 148 8.23 -19.07 -2.62
CA ASP A 148 8.53 -20.50 -2.54
C ASP A 148 7.55 -21.25 -1.63
N ALA A 149 6.56 -20.56 -1.06
CA ALA A 149 5.61 -21.18 -0.13
C ALA A 149 4.63 -22.13 -0.82
N ILE A 150 4.43 -21.95 -2.13
CA ILE A 150 3.46 -22.74 -2.89
C ILE A 150 4.09 -23.14 -4.21
N ASP A 151 4.04 -24.44 -4.49
CA ASP A 151 4.58 -24.98 -5.73
C ASP A 151 3.87 -24.39 -6.95
N GLY A 152 4.65 -24.03 -7.97
CA GLY A 152 4.17 -23.35 -9.17
C GLY A 152 3.81 -21.86 -9.03
N TYR A 153 3.90 -21.25 -7.84
CA TYR A 153 3.52 -19.83 -7.65
C TYR A 153 4.69 -18.90 -7.29
N ASP A 154 5.31 -18.29 -8.30
CA ASP A 154 6.37 -17.30 -8.13
C ASP A 154 6.03 -15.92 -8.77
N ALA A 155 7.00 -15.00 -8.77
CA ALA A 155 6.80 -13.65 -9.31
C ALA A 155 6.51 -13.60 -10.83
N SER A 156 6.77 -14.67 -11.58
CA SER A 156 6.54 -14.73 -13.02
C SER A 156 5.07 -14.99 -13.39
N VAL A 157 4.29 -15.58 -12.47
CA VAL A 157 2.90 -15.98 -12.74
C VAL A 157 1.86 -14.96 -12.26
N ILE A 158 2.28 -13.92 -11.54
CA ILE A 158 1.38 -12.94 -10.90
C ILE A 158 0.55 -12.10 -11.89
N ASP A 159 0.92 -12.05 -13.17
CA ASP A 159 0.10 -11.37 -14.19
C ASP A 159 -1.06 -12.26 -14.69
N LYS A 160 -0.93 -13.58 -14.53
CA LYS A 160 -1.99 -14.57 -14.82
C LYS A 160 -2.83 -14.88 -13.58
N MET A 161 -2.18 -15.07 -12.44
CA MET A 161 -2.80 -15.39 -11.15
C MET A 161 -2.47 -14.30 -10.13
N PRO A 162 -3.07 -13.09 -10.24
CA PRO A 162 -2.71 -11.93 -9.44
C PRO A 162 -2.90 -12.13 -7.94
N HIS A 163 -2.11 -11.44 -7.12
CA HIS A 163 -2.33 -11.40 -5.68
C HIS A 163 -3.21 -10.23 -5.22
N ALA A 164 -3.10 -9.12 -5.96
CA ALA A 164 -3.59 -7.79 -5.60
C ALA A 164 -3.42 -7.38 -4.11
N TRP A 165 -2.44 -7.97 -3.39
CA TRP A 165 -2.17 -7.66 -1.99
C TRP A 165 -1.26 -6.44 -1.79
N LYS A 166 -0.37 -6.21 -2.76
CA LYS A 166 0.18 -4.89 -3.07
C LYS A 166 -0.72 -4.28 -4.14
N ALA A 167 -1.31 -3.12 -3.83
CA ALA A 167 -2.23 -2.44 -4.73
C ALA A 167 -1.52 -1.84 -5.95
N GLY A 168 -2.30 -1.26 -6.88
CA GLY A 168 -1.77 -0.63 -8.09
C GLY A 168 -1.92 -1.57 -9.29
N PRO A 169 -0.85 -1.91 -10.04
CA PRO A 169 -0.93 -2.73 -11.25
C PRO A 169 -1.68 -4.05 -11.04
N GLN A 170 -1.41 -4.73 -9.92
CA GLN A 170 -2.04 -6.01 -9.58
C GLN A 170 -3.55 -5.90 -9.31
N THR A 171 -4.02 -4.80 -8.72
CA THR A 171 -5.47 -4.54 -8.58
C THR A 171 -6.13 -4.28 -9.94
N VAL A 172 -5.43 -3.62 -10.85
CA VAL A 172 -5.91 -3.38 -12.22
C VAL A 172 -6.00 -4.68 -13.01
N ILE A 173 -4.99 -5.56 -12.90
CA ILE A 173 -4.97 -6.87 -13.54
C ILE A 173 -6.18 -7.71 -13.09
N LEU A 174 -6.36 -7.86 -11.77
CA LEU A 174 -7.52 -8.55 -11.21
C LEU A 174 -8.84 -8.00 -11.77
N ARG A 175 -9.00 -6.67 -11.77
CA ARG A 175 -10.24 -6.04 -12.27
C ARG A 175 -10.49 -6.38 -13.75
N LYS A 176 -9.45 -6.31 -14.59
CA LYS A 176 -9.55 -6.66 -16.01
C LYS A 176 -9.93 -8.12 -16.21
N GLN A 177 -9.34 -9.03 -15.43
CA GLN A 177 -9.68 -10.46 -15.47
C GLN A 177 -11.16 -10.68 -15.09
N LEU A 178 -11.64 -10.05 -14.00
CA LEU A 178 -13.04 -10.10 -13.60
C LEU A 178 -14.01 -9.51 -14.63
N GLU A 179 -13.60 -8.48 -15.39
CA GLU A 179 -14.40 -7.93 -16.48
C GLU A 179 -14.48 -8.87 -17.69
N ALA A 180 -13.33 -9.44 -18.06
CA ALA A 180 -13.19 -10.34 -19.20
C ALA A 180 -13.77 -11.75 -18.97
N MET A 181 -13.86 -12.20 -17.71
CA MET A 181 -14.42 -13.49 -17.32
C MET A 181 -15.81 -13.70 -17.93
N LYS A 182 -16.12 -14.88 -18.46
CA LYS A 182 -17.48 -15.16 -18.97
C LYS A 182 -18.47 -15.32 -17.81
N ASP A 183 -19.74 -14.96 -18.03
CA ASP A 183 -20.80 -15.24 -17.07
C ASP A 183 -20.95 -16.76 -16.91
N GLY A 184 -20.88 -17.24 -15.66
CA GLY A 184 -20.76 -18.66 -15.34
C GLY A 184 -19.35 -19.09 -14.89
N GLY A 185 -18.34 -18.24 -15.06
CA GLY A 185 -16.99 -18.54 -14.61
C GLY A 185 -16.81 -18.54 -13.10
N THR A 186 -15.77 -19.23 -12.61
CA THR A 186 -15.43 -19.30 -11.18
C THR A 186 -14.25 -18.41 -10.84
N VAL A 187 -14.38 -17.64 -9.76
CA VAL A 187 -13.29 -16.84 -9.18
C VAL A 187 -12.76 -17.56 -7.94
N ILE A 188 -11.47 -17.93 -7.92
CA ILE A 188 -10.84 -18.51 -6.72
C ILE A 188 -10.10 -17.42 -5.93
N ILE A 189 -10.32 -17.38 -4.62
CA ILE A 189 -9.55 -16.60 -3.66
C ILE A 189 -8.87 -17.58 -2.70
N ALA A 190 -7.55 -17.54 -2.58
CA ALA A 190 -6.79 -18.44 -1.71
C ALA A 190 -6.05 -17.67 -0.59
N PRO A 191 -6.67 -17.46 0.59
CA PRO A 191 -6.01 -16.85 1.73
C PRO A 191 -4.91 -17.77 2.34
N PRO A 192 -3.73 -17.23 2.67
CA PRO A 192 -2.68 -18.00 3.34
C PRO A 192 -2.97 -18.16 4.84
N ALA A 193 -2.21 -19.06 5.48
CA ALA A 193 -2.23 -19.21 6.93
C ALA A 193 -1.80 -17.92 7.66
N LYS A 194 -2.32 -17.73 8.89
CA LYS A 194 -1.91 -16.62 9.78
C LYS A 194 -0.45 -16.72 10.21
N PRO A 195 0.26 -15.57 10.40
CA PRO A 195 -0.21 -14.19 10.28
C PRO A 195 -0.05 -13.57 8.88
N PHE A 196 -1.03 -12.75 8.46
CA PHE A 196 -1.04 -12.04 7.18
C PHE A 196 -1.68 -10.63 7.31
N ARG A 197 -1.11 -9.57 6.69
CA ARG A 197 -1.63 -8.16 6.64
C ARG A 197 -3.16 -8.07 6.41
N CYS A 198 -3.92 -7.47 7.31
CA CYS A 198 -5.38 -7.30 7.18
C CYS A 198 -6.15 -8.65 7.06
N PRO A 199 -6.32 -9.39 8.17
CA PRO A 199 -7.03 -10.66 8.18
C PRO A 199 -8.45 -10.67 7.58
N PRO A 200 -9.32 -9.63 7.71
CA PRO A 200 -10.64 -9.66 7.07
C PRO A 200 -10.62 -9.38 5.56
N GLY A 201 -9.47 -8.97 5.00
CA GLY A 201 -9.33 -8.51 3.62
C GLY A 201 -9.78 -9.51 2.54
N PRO A 202 -9.45 -10.81 2.60
CA PRO A 202 -9.87 -11.75 1.57
C PRO A 202 -11.39 -11.94 1.52
N TYR A 203 -12.04 -11.92 2.69
CA TYR A 203 -13.49 -12.13 2.82
C TYR A 203 -14.28 -10.87 2.45
N GLU A 204 -13.73 -9.68 2.73
CA GLU A 204 -14.24 -8.44 2.14
C GLU A 204 -14.11 -8.46 0.62
N ARG A 205 -12.98 -8.91 0.09
CA ARG A 205 -12.76 -9.05 -1.35
C ARG A 205 -13.75 -10.01 -1.99
N ALA A 206 -13.99 -11.18 -1.39
CA ALA A 206 -15.04 -12.11 -1.81
C ALA A 206 -16.41 -11.42 -1.86
N SER A 207 -16.74 -10.62 -0.84
CA SER A 207 -17.99 -9.86 -0.78
C SER A 207 -18.11 -8.83 -1.91
N GLN A 208 -17.02 -8.13 -2.24
CA GLN A 208 -16.99 -7.13 -3.32
C GLN A 208 -17.04 -7.76 -4.71
N ILE A 209 -16.34 -8.88 -4.90
CA ILE A 209 -16.41 -9.65 -6.16
C ILE A 209 -17.82 -10.21 -6.33
N ALA A 210 -18.39 -10.88 -5.32
CA ALA A 210 -19.76 -11.37 -5.37
C ALA A 210 -20.79 -10.26 -5.63
N HIS A 211 -20.58 -9.05 -5.07
CA HIS A 211 -21.38 -7.88 -5.40
C HIS A 211 -21.34 -7.57 -6.90
N TYR A 212 -20.14 -7.52 -7.49
CA TYR A 212 -19.98 -7.30 -8.92
C TYR A 212 -20.63 -8.42 -9.76
N LEU A 213 -20.38 -9.68 -9.42
CA LEU A 213 -20.93 -10.85 -10.11
C LEU A 213 -22.46 -10.83 -10.08
N LYS A 214 -23.08 -10.56 -8.92
CA LYS A 214 -24.54 -10.47 -8.80
C LYS A 214 -25.19 -9.53 -9.82
N HIS A 215 -24.51 -8.45 -10.20
CA HIS A 215 -25.06 -7.44 -11.11
C HIS A 215 -24.66 -7.63 -12.58
N HIS A 216 -23.54 -8.31 -12.85
CA HIS A 216 -22.96 -8.36 -14.21
C HIS A 216 -22.74 -9.79 -14.73
N LYS A 217 -22.53 -10.75 -13.83
CA LYS A 217 -22.22 -12.15 -14.13
C LYS A 217 -22.89 -13.09 -13.10
N PRO A 218 -24.25 -13.10 -13.03
CA PRO A 218 -24.98 -13.75 -11.95
C PRO A 218 -24.93 -15.28 -11.96
N LYS A 219 -24.38 -15.91 -13.00
CA LYS A 219 -24.15 -17.36 -13.05
C LYS A 219 -22.79 -17.75 -12.50
N SER A 220 -21.90 -16.79 -12.30
CA SER A 220 -20.56 -17.00 -11.74
C SER A 220 -20.60 -17.13 -10.21
N LYS A 221 -19.52 -17.66 -9.64
CA LYS A 221 -19.34 -17.76 -8.18
C LYS A 221 -17.93 -17.41 -7.75
N VAL A 222 -17.77 -17.10 -6.46
CA VAL A 222 -16.50 -16.99 -5.75
C VAL A 222 -16.31 -18.25 -4.92
N LEU A 223 -15.17 -18.93 -5.08
CA LEU A 223 -14.74 -20.04 -4.25
C LEU A 223 -13.55 -19.57 -3.41
N ILE A 224 -13.66 -19.67 -2.09
CA ILE A 224 -12.59 -19.35 -1.15
C ILE A 224 -11.99 -20.65 -0.66
N LEU A 225 -10.73 -20.90 -1.02
CA LEU A 225 -9.92 -22.03 -0.56
C LEU A 225 -9.02 -21.52 0.58
N ASP A 226 -9.41 -21.77 1.82
CA ASP A 226 -8.80 -21.14 2.99
C ASP A 226 -7.84 -22.07 3.75
N ALA A 227 -6.58 -21.65 3.91
CA ALA A 227 -5.62 -22.31 4.77
C ALA A 227 -5.88 -22.09 6.28
N ASN A 228 -7.07 -21.62 6.66
CA ASN A 228 -7.47 -21.36 8.04
C ASN A 228 -8.83 -22.03 8.35
N GLN A 229 -8.96 -22.61 9.54
CA GLN A 229 -10.22 -23.20 10.01
C GLN A 229 -11.29 -22.17 10.39
N ALA A 230 -10.87 -20.95 10.72
CA ALA A 230 -11.77 -19.86 11.07
C ALA A 230 -11.16 -18.50 10.71
N PHE A 231 -12.02 -17.54 10.36
CA PHE A 231 -11.59 -16.25 9.87
C PHE A 231 -12.15 -15.03 10.61
N SER A 232 -11.51 -13.88 10.37
CA SER A 232 -11.84 -12.64 11.07
C SER A 232 -13.26 -12.19 10.75
N LYS A 233 -14.08 -11.97 11.80
CA LYS A 233 -15.48 -11.56 11.68
C LYS A 233 -16.37 -12.56 10.91
N GLN A 234 -16.01 -13.84 10.92
CA GLN A 234 -16.71 -14.90 10.16
C GLN A 234 -18.23 -14.88 10.32
N ALA A 235 -18.76 -14.82 11.55
CA ALA A 235 -20.21 -14.77 11.77
C ALA A 235 -20.90 -13.56 11.10
N LEU A 236 -20.24 -12.40 11.06
CA LEU A 236 -20.77 -11.19 10.41
C LEU A 236 -20.71 -11.30 8.88
N PHE A 237 -19.65 -11.89 8.34
CA PHE A 237 -19.55 -12.14 6.91
C PHE A 237 -20.58 -13.16 6.44
N ILE A 238 -20.71 -14.29 7.12
CA ILE A 238 -21.71 -15.32 6.79
C ILE A 238 -23.12 -14.71 6.82
N GLN A 239 -23.49 -13.98 7.88
CA GLN A 239 -24.78 -13.28 7.95
C GLN A 239 -24.98 -12.32 6.76
N GLY A 240 -23.94 -11.58 6.38
CA GLY A 240 -23.97 -10.70 5.21
C GLY A 240 -24.14 -11.46 3.91
N TRP A 241 -23.43 -12.57 3.73
CA TRP A 241 -23.47 -13.40 2.53
C TRP A 241 -24.80 -14.15 2.38
N GLU A 242 -25.39 -14.64 3.48
CA GLU A 242 -26.74 -15.22 3.49
C GLU A 242 -27.76 -14.19 2.97
N LYS A 243 -27.70 -12.96 3.52
CA LYS A 243 -28.64 -11.89 3.19
C LYS A 243 -28.46 -11.34 1.77
N LEU A 244 -27.22 -11.20 1.32
CA LEU A 244 -26.91 -10.45 0.09
C LEU A 244 -26.62 -11.36 -1.11
N TYR A 245 -26.09 -12.55 -0.87
CA TYR A 245 -25.46 -13.40 -1.88
C TYR A 245 -25.92 -14.87 -1.83
N GLY A 246 -26.96 -15.19 -1.05
CA GLY A 246 -27.58 -16.51 -1.04
C GLY A 246 -26.72 -17.61 -0.42
N TYR A 247 -25.78 -17.25 0.47
CA TYR A 247 -24.88 -18.20 1.12
C TYR A 247 -25.62 -19.37 1.77
N GLY A 248 -25.07 -20.58 1.61
CA GLY A 248 -25.68 -21.82 2.13
C GLY A 248 -26.89 -22.33 1.34
N THR A 249 -27.15 -21.81 0.14
CA THR A 249 -28.24 -22.25 -0.74
C THR A 249 -27.73 -22.59 -2.14
N ASP A 250 -28.56 -23.23 -2.96
CA ASP A 250 -28.26 -23.53 -4.38
C ASP A 250 -27.97 -22.29 -5.24
N LYS A 251 -28.23 -21.09 -4.73
CA LYS A 251 -27.98 -19.81 -5.40
C LYS A 251 -26.80 -19.05 -4.80
N SER A 252 -25.96 -19.73 -4.01
CA SER A 252 -24.82 -19.09 -3.37
C SER A 252 -23.83 -18.57 -4.41
N LEU A 253 -23.50 -17.28 -4.30
CA LEU A 253 -22.42 -16.69 -5.08
C LEU A 253 -21.05 -16.82 -4.40
N ILE A 254 -21.02 -17.25 -3.13
CA ILE A 254 -19.79 -17.41 -2.35
C ILE A 254 -19.77 -18.80 -1.74
N GLU A 255 -18.68 -19.52 -1.91
CA GLU A 255 -18.41 -20.79 -1.29
C GLU A 255 -17.10 -20.66 -0.50
N TRP A 256 -17.03 -21.25 0.69
CA TRP A 256 -15.85 -21.20 1.55
C TRP A 256 -15.52 -22.59 2.04
N ILE A 257 -14.34 -23.07 1.68
CA ILE A 257 -13.79 -24.36 2.11
C ILE A 257 -12.70 -24.08 3.14
N PRO A 258 -12.91 -24.45 4.42
CA PRO A 258 -11.92 -24.26 5.48
C PRO A 258 -10.79 -25.29 5.41
N LEU A 259 -9.74 -25.07 6.21
CA LEU A 259 -8.57 -25.94 6.29
C LEU A 259 -8.92 -27.42 6.50
N GLU A 260 -9.77 -27.76 7.46
CA GLU A 260 -10.14 -29.14 7.78
C GLU A 260 -10.94 -29.83 6.67
N GLU A 261 -11.50 -29.07 5.72
CA GLU A 261 -12.21 -29.58 4.55
C GLU A 261 -11.33 -29.55 3.28
N GLY A 262 -10.01 -29.32 3.42
CA GLY A 262 -9.08 -29.30 2.30
C GLY A 262 -8.92 -27.94 1.62
N GLY A 263 -9.28 -26.84 2.28
CA GLY A 263 -9.16 -25.49 1.73
C GLY A 263 -7.73 -24.98 1.51
N GLU A 264 -6.71 -25.64 2.03
CA GLU A 264 -5.33 -25.19 1.85
C GLU A 264 -4.81 -25.49 0.45
N VAL A 265 -4.47 -24.44 -0.30
CA VAL A 265 -3.87 -24.57 -1.63
C VAL A 265 -2.38 -24.87 -1.54
N VAL A 266 -1.96 -26.01 -2.09
CA VAL A 266 -0.58 -26.52 -2.01
C VAL A 266 0.24 -26.35 -3.29
N SER A 267 -0.42 -26.26 -4.46
CA SER A 267 0.23 -26.01 -5.75
C SER A 267 -0.70 -25.35 -6.77
N VAL A 268 -0.14 -24.80 -7.84
CA VAL A 268 -0.90 -24.21 -8.97
C VAL A 268 -0.29 -24.54 -10.31
N ASP A 269 -1.13 -24.52 -11.34
CA ASP A 269 -0.70 -24.49 -12.74
C ASP A 269 -1.19 -23.19 -13.40
N ALA A 270 -0.24 -22.28 -13.64
CA ALA A 270 -0.50 -20.96 -14.22
C ALA A 270 -0.91 -20.99 -15.70
N ASP A 271 -0.58 -22.05 -16.43
CA ASP A 271 -0.90 -22.20 -17.84
C ASP A 271 -2.31 -22.76 -18.04
N GLU A 272 -2.69 -23.73 -17.20
CA GLU A 272 -4.02 -24.35 -17.21
C GLU A 272 -5.06 -23.60 -16.37
N MET A 273 -4.64 -22.60 -15.58
CA MET A 273 -5.50 -21.87 -14.64
C MET A 273 -6.18 -22.82 -13.63
N THR A 274 -5.34 -23.66 -13.01
CA THR A 274 -5.77 -24.69 -12.05
C THR A 274 -5.09 -24.52 -10.70
N VAL A 275 -5.84 -24.81 -9.64
CA VAL A 275 -5.38 -24.81 -8.25
C VAL A 275 -5.56 -26.21 -7.67
N TYR A 276 -4.58 -26.68 -6.89
CA TYR A 276 -4.67 -27.93 -6.15
C TYR A 276 -4.72 -27.65 -4.64
N ALA A 277 -5.73 -28.20 -3.97
CA ALA A 277 -5.96 -27.97 -2.55
C ALA A 277 -6.14 -29.27 -1.75
N GLY A 278 -5.81 -29.22 -0.46
CA GLY A 278 -5.91 -30.34 0.47
C GLY A 278 -4.82 -31.40 0.34
N GLU A 279 -4.84 -32.40 1.23
CA GLU A 279 -3.87 -33.51 1.28
C GLU A 279 -3.96 -34.46 0.06
N PHE A 280 -5.09 -34.47 -0.65
CA PHE A 280 -5.33 -35.33 -1.80
C PHE A 280 -5.26 -34.60 -3.15
N GLU A 281 -4.84 -33.33 -3.15
CA GLU A 281 -4.70 -32.49 -4.35
C GLU A 281 -5.99 -32.39 -5.17
N ASP A 282 -7.11 -32.07 -4.51
CA ASP A 282 -8.38 -31.88 -5.20
C ASP A 282 -8.24 -30.75 -6.24
N GLU A 283 -8.62 -31.05 -7.50
CA GLU A 283 -8.43 -30.17 -8.65
C GLU A 283 -9.56 -29.14 -8.75
N HIS A 284 -9.20 -27.85 -8.79
CA HIS A 284 -10.13 -26.75 -8.99
C HIS A 284 -9.70 -25.85 -10.16
N THR A 285 -10.45 -25.90 -11.27
CA THR A 285 -10.26 -24.99 -12.41
C THR A 285 -10.96 -23.65 -12.17
N ALA A 286 -10.32 -22.54 -12.53
CA ALA A 286 -10.91 -21.20 -12.39
C ALA A 286 -10.63 -20.28 -13.58
N ASP A 287 -11.63 -19.47 -13.94
CA ASP A 287 -11.53 -18.48 -15.02
C ASP A 287 -10.83 -17.19 -14.58
N VAL A 288 -10.82 -16.91 -13.28
CA VAL A 288 -10.06 -15.83 -12.64
C VAL A 288 -9.51 -16.34 -11.31
N GLN A 289 -8.20 -16.19 -11.11
CA GLN A 289 -7.56 -16.62 -9.88
C GLN A 289 -6.89 -15.46 -9.19
N GLU A 290 -7.12 -15.36 -7.89
CA GLU A 290 -6.45 -14.37 -7.07
C GLU A 290 -5.84 -14.98 -5.81
N ARG A 291 -4.52 -14.81 -5.62
CA ARG A 291 -3.80 -15.51 -4.57
C ARG A 291 -2.86 -14.64 -3.78
N ARG A 292 -2.92 -14.71 -2.47
CA ARG A 292 -2.06 -13.92 -1.59
C ARG A 292 -0.82 -14.66 -1.10
#